data_AF-A0A357CW73-F1
#
_entry.id   AF-A0A357CW73-F1
#
_cell.length_a   1.000
_cell.length_b   1.000
_cell.length_c   1.000
_cell.angle_alpha   90.00
_cell.angle_beta   90.00
_cell.angle_gamma   90.00
#
_symmetry.space_group_name_H-M   'P 1'
#
loop_
_entity.id
_entity.type
_entity.pdbx_description
1 polymer ?
#
loop_
_entity_poly.entity_id
_entity_poly.type
_entity_poly.pdbx_seq_one_letter_code
_entity_poly.pdbx_strand_id
1 'polypeptide(L)' 'HYYNVPYIIVATKCDKPNKTELNEKVNELVRDKRIKPGTDIILYSSLKNIGRADLWKKIAEYTL' A
#
# COMPACT_ATOMS: atom_id res chain seq x y z
N HIS A 1 22.36 11.53 2.11
CA HIS A 1 21.45 10.87 3.07
C HIS A 1 20.38 10.08 2.34
N TYR A 2 20.69 8.92 1.76
CA TYR A 2 19.64 8.05 1.21
C TYR A 2 20.08 6.60 1.38
N TYR A 3 19.54 5.94 2.41
CA TYR A 3 19.64 4.49 2.49
C TYR A 3 18.73 3.89 1.42
N ASN A 4 19.26 2.99 0.60
CA ASN A 4 18.48 2.23 -0.38
C ASN A 4 17.76 1.06 0.32
N VAL A 5 16.90 1.37 1.29
CA VAL A 5 16.11 0.38 2.01
C VAL A 5 14.86 0.05 1.19
N PRO A 6 14.59 -1.23 0.87
CA PRO A 6 13.33 -1.61 0.27
C PRO A 6 12.19 -1.34 1.26
N TYR A 7 11.06 -0.85 0.75
CA TYR A 7 9.88 -0.57 1.56
C TYR A 7 8.62 -0.88 0.77
N ILE A 8 7.54 -1.10 1.51
CA ILE A 8 6.17 -1.25 0.99
C ILE A 8 5.28 -0.18 1.61
N ILE A 9 4.23 0.23 0.92
CA ILE A 9 3.26 1.21 1.42
C ILE A 9 1.99 0.48 1.82
N VAL A 10 1.57 0.67 3.07
CA VAL A 10 0.29 0.15 3.58
C VAL A 10 -0.68 1.32 3.76
N ALA A 11 -1.59 1.48 2.81
CA ALA A 11 -2.60 2.54 2.81
C ALA A 11 -3.80 2.12 3.67
N THR A 12 -3.68 2.38 4.98
CA THR A 12 -4.68 1.98 5.99
C THR A 12 -6.00 2.74 5.89
N LYS A 13 -7.05 2.19 6.52
CA LYS A 13 -8.40 2.76 6.61
C LYS A 13 -9.07 2.93 5.23
N CYS A 14 -8.78 2.04 4.29
CA CYS A 14 -9.36 2.05 2.94
C CYS A 14 -10.88 1.79 2.94
N ASP A 15 -11.45 1.37 4.08
CA ASP A 15 -12.89 1.19 4.29
C ASP A 15 -13.67 2.50 4.51
N LYS A 16 -12.98 3.63 4.76
CA LYS A 16 -13.60 4.93 5.00
C LYS A 16 -14.06 5.66 3.73
N PRO A 17 -13.22 5.83 2.69
CA PRO A 17 -13.66 6.48 1.46
C PRO A 17 -14.66 5.62 0.70
N ASN A 18 -15.52 6.27 -0.07
CA ASN A 18 -16.34 5.56 -1.05
C ASN A 18 -15.46 5.03 -2.21
N LYS A 19 -16.05 4.21 -3.09
CA LYS A 19 -15.30 3.58 -4.20
C LYS A 19 -14.62 4.59 -5.14
N THR A 20 -15.27 5.72 -5.42
CA THR A 20 -14.71 6.75 -6.31
C THR A 20 -13.55 7.46 -5.65
N GLU A 21 -13.73 7.95 -4.42
CA GLU A 21 -12.68 8.60 -3.62
C GLU A 21 -11.47 7.68 -3.40
N LEU A 22 -11.72 6.38 -3.17
CA LEU A 22 -10.66 5.39 -3.00
C LEU A 22 -9.84 5.25 -4.28
N ASN A 23 -10.48 5.15 -5.45
CA ASN A 23 -9.80 5.07 -6.74
C ASN A 23 -8.98 6.33 -7.03
N GLU A 24 -9.50 7.51 -6.72
CA GLU A 24 -8.78 8.78 -6.87
C GLU A 24 -7.52 8.80 -6.00
N LYS A 25 -7.65 8.47 -4.70
CA LYS A 25 -6.50 8.42 -3.78
C LYS A 25 -5.47 7.36 -4.15
N VAL A 26 -5.90 6.22 -4.67
CA VAL A 26 -4.97 5.19 -5.20
C VAL A 26 -4.22 5.74 -6.40
N ASN A 27 -4.90 6.41 -7.33
CA ASN A 27 -4.25 7.01 -8.49
C ASN A 27 -3.26 8.11 -8.09
N GLU A 28 -3.56 8.90 -7.06
CA GLU A 28 -2.64 9.88 -6.49
C GLU A 28 -1.38 9.21 -5.93
N LEU A 29 -1.53 8.14 -5.13
CA LEU A 29 -0.40 7.38 -4.59
C LEU A 29 0.47 6.78 -5.71
N VAL A 30 -0.14 6.17 -6.73
CA VAL A 30 0.58 5.58 -7.86
C VAL A 30 1.35 6.62 -8.66
N ARG A 31 0.89 7.88 -8.69
CA ARG A 31 1.51 8.99 -9.43
C ARG A 31 2.45 9.86 -8.58
N ASP A 32 2.55 9.60 -7.27
CA ASP A 32 3.37 10.40 -6.37
C ASP A 32 4.86 10.20 -6.68
N LYS A 33 5.52 11.26 -7.14
CA LYS A 33 6.94 11.25 -7.52
C LYS A 33 7.89 10.98 -6.34
N ARG A 34 7.40 11.07 -5.10
CA ARG A 34 8.16 10.73 -3.89
C ARG A 34 8.21 9.22 -3.64
N ILE A 35 7.27 8.47 -4.23
CA ILE A 35 7.22 7.02 -4.13
C ILE A 35 8.14 6.44 -5.21
N LYS A 36 9.01 5.51 -4.81
CA LYS A 36 9.93 4.84 -5.73
C LYS A 36 9.11 4.01 -6.73
N PRO A 37 9.38 4.12 -8.05
CA PRO A 37 8.71 3.29 -9.03
C PRO A 37 8.85 1.79 -8.71
N GLY A 38 7.74 1.06 -8.81
CA GLY A 38 7.69 -0.36 -8.48
C GLY A 38 7.53 -0.67 -6.98
N THR A 39 7.43 0.33 -6.10
CA THR A 39 7.06 0.10 -4.70
C THR A 39 5.66 -0.50 -4.61
N ASP A 40 5.54 -1.63 -3.90
CA ASP A 40 4.26 -2.26 -3.60
C ASP A 40 3.37 -1.33 -2.75
N ILE A 41 2.11 -1.16 -3.15
CA ILE A 41 1.08 -0.43 -2.40
C ILE A 41 -0.05 -1.40 -2.05
N ILE A 42 -0.36 -1.54 -0.78
CA ILE A 42 -1.41 -2.43 -0.27
C ILE A 42 -2.49 -1.59 0.40
N LEU A 43 -3.71 -1.65 -0.12
CA LEU A 43 -4.89 -1.11 0.55
C LEU A 43 -5.22 -1.99 1.75
N TYR A 44 -5.37 -1.38 2.93
CA TYR A 44 -5.53 -2.12 4.16
C TYR A 44 -6.66 -1.58 5.04
N SER A 45 -7.45 -2.48 5.62
CA SER A 45 -8.42 -2.15 6.67
C SER A 45 -8.35 -3.17 7.78
N SER A 46 -7.94 -2.74 8.97
CA SER A 46 -8.03 -3.56 10.18
C SER A 46 -9.47 -3.90 10.54
N LEU A 47 -10.40 -2.97 10.28
CA LEU A 47 -11.82 -3.12 10.62
C LEU A 47 -12.53 -4.11 9.71
N LYS A 48 -12.22 -4.07 8.40
CA LYS A 48 -12.86 -4.92 7.38
C LYS A 48 -12.01 -6.13 6.98
N ASN A 49 -10.85 -6.31 7.60
CA ASN A 49 -9.89 -7.37 7.29
C ASN A 49 -9.43 -7.36 5.80
N ILE A 50 -9.37 -6.18 5.19
CA ILE A 50 -8.94 -6.00 3.79
C ILE A 50 -7.40 -5.92 3.74
N GLY A 51 -6.80 -6.58 2.75
CA GLY A 51 -5.35 -6.52 2.48
C GLY A 51 -4.47 -7.30 3.45
N ARG A 52 -5.04 -7.98 4.45
CA ARG A 52 -4.28 -8.78 5.43
C ARG A 52 -3.52 -9.92 4.76
N ALA A 53 -4.19 -10.71 3.93
CA ALA A 53 -3.55 -11.83 3.24
C ALA A 53 -2.46 -11.35 2.27
N ASP A 54 -2.73 -10.28 1.51
CA ASP A 54 -1.78 -9.70 0.56
C ASP A 54 -0.54 -9.15 1.27
N LEU A 55 -0.73 -8.45 2.40
CA LEU A 55 0.38 -7.95 3.22
C LEU A 55 1.23 -9.10 3.77
N TRP A 56 0.61 -10.15 4.31
CA TRP A 56 1.35 -11.32 4.81
C TRP A 56 2.12 -12.04 3.71
N LYS A 57 1.52 -12.20 2.53
CA LYS A 57 2.19 -12.77 1.36
C LYS A 57 3.42 -11.95 1.00
N LYS A 58 3.30 -10.61 0.95
CA LYS A 58 4.41 -9.71 0.67
C LYS A 58 5.52 -9.79 1.71
N ILE A 59 5.17 -9.79 3.00
CA ILE A 59 6.15 -9.97 4.08
C ILE A 59 6.93 -11.28 3.90
N ALA A 60 6.23 -12.37 3.56
CA ALA A 60 6.87 -13.66 3.30
C ALA A 60 7.83 -13.58 2.11
N GLU A 61 7.43 -12.96 0.98
CA GLU A 61 8.27 -12.75 -0.21
C GLU A 61 9.58 -11.98 0.07
N TYR A 62 9.59 -11.09 1.07
CA TYR A 62 10.78 -10.30 1.42
C TYR A 62 11.65 -10.91 2.53
N THR A 63 11.17 -11.95 3.22
CA THR A 63 11.84 -12.50 4.42
C THR A 63 12.29 -13.94 4.25
N LEU A 64 11.68 -14.69 3.33
CA LEU A 64 11.97 -16.10 3.04
C LEU A 64 12.60 -16.24 1.66
#